data_AF-A0A2S9T0W1-F1
#
_entry.id   AF-A0A2S9T0W1-F1
#
_cell.length_a   1.000
_cell.length_b   1.000
_cell.length_c   1.000
_cell.angle_alpha   90.00
_cell.angle_beta   90.00
_cell.angle_gamma   90.00
#
_symmetry.space_group_name_H-M   'P 1'
#
loop_
_entity.id
_entity.type
_entity.pdbx_description
1 polymer ?
#
loop_
_entity_poly.entity_id
_entity_poly.type
_entity_poly.pdbx_seq_one_letter_code
_entity_poly.pdbx_strand_id
1 'polypeptide(L)'
;MYITPAIPESGSIKLDTFLFKKAEEIVMKSAKLTGGHNKQFILAIKDLLKITNSYYSNLIESEGTHPFDIEKAMKKDFSSEKKKKDLQQL
;
A
#
# COMPACT_ATOMS: atom_id res chain seq x y z
N MET A 1 20.33 -1.29 13.77
CA MET A 1 19.49 -1.17 14.97
C MET A 1 18.27 -2.05 14.76
N TYR A 2 18.23 -3.23 15.36
CA TYR A 2 17.08 -4.13 15.24
C TYR A 2 16.01 -3.63 16.21
N ILE A 3 14.97 -3.00 15.68
CA ILE A 3 13.78 -2.66 16.46
C ILE A 3 13.00 -3.97 16.59
N THR A 4 13.12 -4.65 17.73
CA THR A 4 12.23 -5.76 18.05
C THR A 4 10.81 -5.19 18.07
N PRO A 5 9.88 -5.68 17.24
CA PRO A 5 8.50 -5.22 17.29
C PRO A 5 7.97 -5.46 18.70
N ALA A 6 7.58 -4.38 19.39
CA ALA A 6 7.00 -4.49 20.72
C ALA A 6 5.61 -5.12 20.58
N ILE A 7 5.54 -6.44 20.76
CA ILE A 7 4.26 -7.14 20.99
C ILE A 7 3.90 -6.83 22.45
N PRO A 8 2.73 -6.22 22.74
CA PRO A 8 2.36 -5.90 24.11
C PRO A 8 2.36 -7.17 24.98
N GLU A 9 3.24 -7.20 25.99
CA GLU A 9 3.27 -8.24 27.03
C GLU A 9 2.03 -8.10 27.91
N SER A 10 0.94 -8.75 27.49
CA SER A 10 -0.26 -9.02 28.28
C SER A 10 -1.09 -7.80 28.76
N GLY A 11 -2.40 -7.92 28.54
CA GLY A 11 -3.40 -6.93 28.91
C GLY A 11 -4.24 -6.66 27.67
N SER A 12 -5.49 -7.12 27.69
CA SER A 12 -6.47 -6.92 26.61
C SER A 12 -6.30 -5.52 26.00
N ILE A 13 -5.74 -5.45 24.79
CA ILE A 13 -5.71 -4.20 24.04
C ILE A 13 -7.17 -3.90 23.77
N LYS A 14 -7.73 -2.92 24.49
CA LYS A 14 -9.05 -2.41 24.19
C LYS A 14 -8.91 -1.72 22.84
N LEU A 15 -9.18 -2.49 21.79
CA LEU A 15 -9.20 -1.98 20.42
C LEU A 15 -10.17 -0.82 20.42
N ASP A 16 -9.64 0.35 20.09
CA ASP A 16 -10.41 1.57 20.02
C ASP A 16 -11.60 1.35 19.06
N THR A 17 -12.80 1.66 19.53
CA THR A 17 -14.05 1.41 18.78
C THR A 17 -14.03 2.13 17.43
N PHE A 18 -13.33 3.25 17.31
CA PHE A 18 -13.17 3.97 16.06
C PHE A 18 -12.25 3.23 15.09
N LEU A 19 -11.13 2.64 15.56
CA LEU A 19 -10.30 1.76 14.74
C LEU A 19 -11.09 0.54 14.24
N PHE A 20 -11.92 -0.06 15.11
CA PHE A 20 -12.75 -1.20 14.73
C PHE A 20 -13.75 -0.85 13.62
N LYS A 21 -14.43 0.30 13.74
CA LYS A 21 -15.34 0.82 12.71
C LYS A 21 -14.63 1.09 11.38
N LYS A 22 -13.41 1.64 11.41
CA LYS A 22 -12.62 1.84 10.19
C LYS A 22 -12.24 0.52 9.52
N ALA A 23 -11.82 -0.48 10.29
CA ALA A 23 -11.51 -1.80 9.76
C ALA A 23 -12.74 -2.43 9.10
N GLU A 24 -13.90 -2.35 9.75
CA GLU A 24 -15.18 -2.82 9.18
C GLU A 24 -15.53 -2.09 7.88
N GLU A 25 -15.40 -0.76 7.84
CA GLU A 25 -15.66 0.04 6.65
C GLU A 25 -14.76 -0.38 5.46
N ILE A 26 -13.46 -0.60 5.72
CA ILE A 26 -12.51 -1.06 4.70
C ILE A 26 -12.94 -2.42 4.17
N VAL A 27 -13.22 -3.40 5.03
CA VAL A 27 -13.64 -4.74 4.63
C VAL A 27 -14.90 -4.69 3.77
N MET A 28 -15.91 -3.91 4.19
CA MET A 28 -17.16 -3.76 3.45
C MET A 28 -16.97 -3.10 2.08
N LYS A 29 -16.12 -2.06 1.99
CA LYS A 29 -15.81 -1.39 0.71
C LYS A 29 -15.00 -2.31 -0.22
N SER A 30 -14.03 -3.05 0.31
CA SER A 30 -13.25 -4.03 -0.46
C SER A 30 -14.13 -5.15 -1.01
N ALA A 31 -15.07 -5.67 -0.22
CA ALA A 31 -16.01 -6.69 -0.68
C ALA A 31 -16.90 -6.17 -1.82
N LYS A 32 -17.41 -4.93 -1.72
CA LYS A 32 -18.22 -4.30 -2.77
C LYS A 32 -17.50 -4.20 -4.12
N LEU A 33 -16.19 -3.97 -4.12
CA LEU A 33 -15.40 -3.95 -5.36
C LEU A 33 -15.43 -5.29 -6.09
N THR A 34 -15.63 -6.41 -5.40
CA THR A 34 -15.69 -7.73 -6.05
C THR A 34 -17.01 -8.01 -6.77
N GLY A 35 -18.08 -7.28 -6.43
CA GLY A 35 -19.39 -7.43 -7.06
C GLY A 35 -19.50 -6.58 -8.34
N GLY A 36 -19.90 -7.20 -9.46
CA GLY A 36 -20.21 -6.47 -10.70
C GLY A 36 -19.05 -6.30 -11.69
N HIS A 37 -17.87 -6.83 -11.38
CA HIS A 37 -16.71 -6.77 -12.28
C HIS A 37 -16.15 -8.15 -12.60
N ASN A 38 -15.53 -8.29 -13.77
CA ASN A 38 -14.87 -9.51 -14.18
C ASN A 38 -13.64 -9.81 -13.28
N LYS A 39 -13.38 -11.10 -13.01
CA LYS A 39 -12.29 -11.57 -12.13
C LYS A 39 -10.91 -11.01 -12.51
N GLN A 40 -10.59 -10.93 -13.80
CA GLN A 40 -9.31 -10.41 -14.29
C GLN A 40 -9.12 -8.93 -13.93
N PHE A 41 -10.18 -8.13 -14.02
CA PHE A 41 -10.13 -6.72 -13.64
C PHE A 41 -9.83 -6.55 -12.14
N ILE A 42 -10.49 -7.34 -11.28
CA ILE A 42 -10.26 -7.31 -9.84
C ILE A 42 -8.85 -7.75 -9.47
N LEU A 43 -8.31 -8.74 -10.17
CA LEU A 43 -6.92 -9.17 -9.96
C LEU A 43 -5.94 -8.06 -10.33
N ALA A 44 -6.13 -7.37 -11.45
CA ALA A 44 -5.27 -6.25 -11.85
C ALA A 44 -5.29 -5.10 -10.84
N ILE A 45 -6.48 -4.72 -10.35
CA ILE A 45 -6.62 -3.70 -9.30
C ILE A 45 -5.94 -4.14 -8.00
N LYS A 46 -6.12 -5.39 -7.60
CA LYS A 46 -5.48 -5.95 -6.40
C LYS A 46 -3.95 -5.91 -6.51
N ASP A 47 -3.41 -6.27 -7.66
CA ASP A 47 -1.96 -6.29 -7.89
C ASP A 47 -1.39 -4.86 -7.86
N LEU A 48 -2.09 -3.89 -8.47
CA LEU A 48 -1.73 -2.48 -8.36
C LEU A 48 -1.76 -1.97 -6.91
N LEU A 49 -2.87 -2.20 -6.20
CA LEU A 49 -3.02 -1.76 -4.80
C LEU A 49 -1.98 -2.38 -3.87
N LYS A 50 -1.60 -3.65 -4.11
CA LYS A 50 -0.54 -4.30 -3.34
C LYS A 50 0.77 -3.53 -3.46
N ILE A 51 1.14 -3.12 -4.67
CA ILE A 51 2.37 -2.37 -4.92
C ILE A 51 2.24 -0.98 -4.28
N THR A 52 1.19 -0.22 -4.59
CA THR A 52 1.02 1.16 -4.08
C THR A 52 0.94 1.23 -2.56
N ASN A 53 0.21 0.31 -1.91
CA ASN A 53 0.08 0.32 -0.44
C ASN A 53 1.32 -0.22 0.27
N SER A 54 2.15 -1.02 -0.41
CA SER A 54 3.39 -1.55 0.17
C SER A 54 4.59 -0.64 -0.09
N TYR A 55 4.52 0.24 -1.09
CA TYR A 55 5.54 1.21 -1.43
C TYR A 55 5.24 2.56 -0.74
N TYR A 56 5.19 2.51 0.59
CA TYR A 56 5.03 3.66 1.47
C TYR A 56 6.42 4.08 1.98
N SER A 57 7.06 4.99 1.27
CA SER A 57 8.25 5.71 1.74
C SER A 57 7.86 7.18 1.86
N ASN A 58 8.22 7.83 2.96
CA ASN A 58 7.87 9.23 3.24
C ASN A 58 8.37 10.21 2.14
N LEU A 59 9.28 9.77 1.26
CA LEU A 59 9.89 10.58 0.21
C LEU A 59 9.14 10.57 -1.13
N ILE A 60 8.28 9.58 -1.37
CA ILE A 60 7.62 9.35 -2.68
C ILE A 60 6.17 9.85 -2.72
N GLU A 61 5.50 9.92 -1.57
CA GLU A 61 4.13 10.45 -1.47
C GLU A 61 4.06 11.96 -1.69
N SER A 62 5.05 12.71 -1.21
CA SER A 62 5.07 14.18 -1.32
C SER A 62 5.47 14.67 -2.72
N GLU A 63 6.04 13.79 -3.55
CA GLU A 63 6.59 14.14 -4.88
C GLU A 63 5.62 13.79 -6.04
N GLY A 64 4.42 13.29 -5.74
CA GLY A 64 3.41 12.98 -6.77
C GLY A 64 3.80 11.79 -7.67
N THR A 65 4.55 10.82 -7.14
CA THR A 65 5.02 9.66 -7.90
C THR A 65 3.84 8.81 -8.38
N HIS A 66 3.75 8.57 -9.69
CA HIS A 66 2.63 7.82 -10.26
C HIS A 66 2.73 6.31 -9.93
N PRO A 67 1.61 5.60 -9.67
CA PRO A 67 1.64 4.16 -9.34
C PRO A 67 2.38 3.27 -10.34
N PHE A 68 2.37 3.65 -11.62
CA PHE A 68 3.15 2.98 -12.67
C PHE A 68 4.67 3.10 -12.45
N ASP A 69 5.14 4.28 -12.04
CA ASP A 69 6.56 4.51 -11.78
C ASP A 69 7.01 3.80 -10.50
N ILE A 70 6.11 3.66 -9.53
CA ILE A 70 6.28 2.84 -8.32
C ILE A 70 6.40 1.35 -8.67
N GLU A 71 5.53 0.82 -9.53
CA GLU A 71 5.61 -0.57 -9.99
C GLU A 71 6.95 -0.85 -10.70
N LYS A 72 7.38 0.08 -11.55
CA LYS A 72 8.67 0.04 -12.25
C LYS A 72 9.85 0.02 -11.27
N ALA A 73 9.86 0.91 -10.29
CA ALA A 73 10.85 0.94 -9.23
C ALA A 73 10.95 -0.41 -8.49
N MET A 74 9.80 -1.01 -8.14
CA MET A 74 9.75 -2.32 -7.48
C MET A 74 10.30 -3.46 -8.32
N LYS A 75 10.24 -3.35 -9.65
CA LYS A 75 10.85 -4.29 -10.60
C LYS A 75 12.32 -3.97 -10.92
N LYS A 76 12.90 -2.93 -10.30
CA LYS A 76 14.22 -2.36 -10.64
C LYS A 76 14.32 -1.88 -12.10
N ASP A 77 13.17 -1.54 -12.70
CA ASP A 77 13.07 -0.95 -14.03
C ASP A 77 13.02 0.57 -13.92
N PHE A 78 14.18 1.20 -13.81
CA PHE A 78 14.28 2.64 -13.58
C PHE A 78 14.18 3.44 -14.87
N SER A 79 13.59 4.64 -14.77
CA SER A 79 13.59 5.64 -15.83
C SER A 79 15.02 6.00 -16.27
N SER A 80 15.19 6.29 -17.56
CA SER A 80 16.42 6.87 -18.09
C SER A 80 16.55 8.37 -17.76
N GLU A 81 15.44 9.03 -17.42
CA GLU A 81 15.40 10.41 -16.98
C GLU A 81 15.88 10.51 -15.53
N LYS A 82 17.00 11.21 -15.30
CA LYS A 82 17.68 11.30 -13.99
C LYS A 82 16.73 11.66 -12.85
N LYS A 83 15.88 12.68 -13.03
CA LYS A 83 14.97 13.15 -11.98
C LYS A 83 13.96 12.08 -11.55
N LYS A 84 13.39 11.33 -12.51
CA LYS A 84 12.45 10.24 -12.22
C LYS A 84 13.15 9.03 -11.61
N LYS A 85 14.34 8.71 -12.10
CA LYS A 85 15.17 7.64 -11.53
C LYS A 85 15.50 7.91 -10.07
N ASP A 86 15.87 9.15 -9.75
CA ASP A 86 16.20 9.55 -8.38
C ASP A 86 14.99 9.32 -7.45
N LEU A 87 13.75 9.57 -7.90
CA LEU A 87 12.52 9.28 -7.14
C LEU A 87 12.22 7.77 -7.00
N GLN A 88 12.57 6.97 -8.00
CA GLN A 88 12.34 5.53 -8.01
C GLN A 88 13.38 4.72 -7.21
N GLN A 89 14.53 5.31 -6.89
CA GLN A 89 15.61 4.63 -6.15
C GLN A 89 15.54 4.82 -4.64
N LEU A 90 14.60 5.64 -4.16
CA LEU A 90 14.33 5.91 -2.74
C LEU A 90 13.42 4.85 -2.12
#